data_AF-A0A9D4Q7J1-F1
#
_entry.id   AF-A0A9D4Q7J1-F1
#
_cell.length_a   1.000
_cell.length_b   1.000
_cell.length_c   1.000
_cell.angle_alpha   90.00
_cell.angle_beta   90.00
_cell.angle_gamma   90.00
#
_symmetry.space_group_name_H-M   'P 1'
#
loop_
_entity.id
_entity.type
_entity.pdbx_description
1 polymer ?
#
loop_
_entity_poly.entity_id
_entity_poly.type
_entity_poly.pdbx_seq_one_letter_code
_entity_poly.pdbx_strand_id
1 'polypeptide(L)'
;MFGGFHPSAGHAKRVCKILRSEALRQARFYREALHLQIDRGPGSRSAKARKRQQHAALIEHALENKWRQELFVLRQHKRPSDTQSSGQVHTEDGVSVPDFVRQTIALGPKFAFERQNSPAELLSMVHDVSKRAPDG
;
A
#
# COMPACT_ATOMS: atom_id res chain seq x y z
N MET A 1 -0.05 -8.90 -19.67
CA MET A 1 -0.73 -7.63 -19.33
C MET A 1 -1.23 -7.76 -17.90
N PHE A 2 -0.62 -7.06 -16.94
CA PHE A 2 -1.17 -7.05 -15.59
C PHE A 2 -2.44 -6.21 -15.62
N GLY A 3 -3.60 -6.85 -15.44
CA GLY A 3 -4.88 -6.17 -15.28
C GLY A 3 -4.73 -5.14 -14.18
N GLY A 4 -4.90 -3.87 -14.54
CA GLY A 4 -4.67 -2.72 -13.66
C GLY A 4 -5.73 -2.68 -12.56
N PHE A 5 -5.55 -3.47 -11.51
CA PHE A 5 -6.27 -3.33 -10.25
C PHE A 5 -5.95 -1.95 -9.68
N HIS A 6 -6.83 -0.99 -9.96
CA HIS A 6 -6.73 0.33 -9.38
C HIS A 6 -7.07 0.21 -7.89
N PRO A 7 -6.14 0.57 -6.98
CA PRO A 7 -6.38 0.42 -5.56
C PRO A 7 -7.55 1.30 -5.13
N SER A 8 -8.47 0.74 -4.35
CA SER A 8 -9.55 1.53 -3.73
C SER A 8 -8.97 2.70 -2.93
N ALA A 9 -9.74 3.80 -2.77
CA ALA A 9 -9.28 4.98 -2.03
C ALA A 9 -8.81 4.64 -0.59
N GLY A 10 -9.45 3.65 0.06
CA GLY A 10 -9.05 3.15 1.37
C GLY A 10 -7.72 2.37 1.35
N HIS A 11 -7.47 1.60 0.28
CA HIS A 11 -6.19 0.94 0.06
C HIS A 11 -5.07 1.96 -0.20
N ALA A 12 -5.28 2.92 -1.10
CA ALA A 12 -4.31 3.97 -1.39
C ALA A 12 -3.95 4.78 -0.13
N LYS A 13 -4.92 5.16 0.71
CA LYS A 13 -4.67 5.81 2.00
C LYS A 13 -3.80 4.96 2.93
N ARG A 14 -4.05 3.65 3.01
CA ARG A 14 -3.22 2.72 3.81
C ARG A 14 -1.80 2.64 3.27
N VAL A 15 -1.63 2.49 1.96
CA VAL A 15 -0.31 2.45 1.32
C VAL A 15 0.45 3.75 1.58
N CYS A 16 -0.17 4.92 1.43
CA CYS A 16 0.47 6.19 1.76
C CYS A 16 0.91 6.27 3.22
N LYS A 17 0.11 5.76 4.17
CA LYS A 17 0.50 5.69 5.58
C LYS A 17 1.72 4.78 5.79
N ILE A 18 1.74 3.61 5.16
CA ILE A 18 2.86 2.66 5.22
C ILE A 18 4.14 3.32 4.68
N LEU A 19 4.06 3.90 3.48
CA LEU A 19 5.19 4.58 2.84
C LEU A 19 5.72 5.74 3.70
N ARG A 20 4.82 6.55 4.28
CA ARG A 20 5.22 7.63 5.20
C ARG A 20 5.93 7.09 6.43
N SER A 21 5.40 6.03 7.04
CA SER A 21 6.02 5.38 8.21
C SER A 21 7.40 4.82 7.88
N GLU A 22 7.57 4.18 6.71
CA GLU A 22 8.86 3.64 6.29
C GLU A 22 9.87 4.76 5.98
N ALA A 23 9.44 5.84 5.33
CA ALA A 23 10.29 7.01 5.10
C ALA A 23 10.80 7.64 6.41
N LEU A 24 9.94 7.73 7.43
CA LEU A 24 10.33 8.18 8.77
C LEU A 24 11.30 7.21 9.46
N ARG A 25 11.11 5.90 9.27
CA ARG A 25 12.04 4.88 9.77
C ARG A 25 13.41 5.03 9.14
N GLN A 26 13.49 5.19 7.82
CA GLN A 26 14.73 5.45 7.11
C GLN A 26 15.41 6.74 7.57
N ALA A 27 14.65 7.83 7.77
CA ALA A 27 15.18 9.09 8.27
C ALA A 27 15.83 8.94 9.66
N ARG A 28 15.21 8.18 10.57
CA ARG A 28 15.80 7.86 11.89
C ARG A 28 17.11 7.10 11.77
N PHE A 29 17.14 6.06 10.93
CA PHE A 29 18.36 5.30 10.66
C PHE A 29 19.49 6.19 10.14
N TYR A 30 19.22 7.02 9.12
CA TYR A 30 20.21 7.94 8.58
C TYR A 30 20.71 8.95 9.61
N ARG A 31 19.80 9.46 10.46
CA ARG A 31 20.16 10.37 11.55
C ARG A 31 21.10 9.71 12.54
N GLU A 32 20.83 8.47 12.94
CA GLU A 32 21.70 7.70 13.83
C GLU A 32 23.08 7.43 13.22
N ALA A 33 23.12 7.02 11.96
CA ALA A 33 24.38 6.83 11.23
C ALA A 33 25.21 8.13 11.17
N LEU A 34 24.55 9.26 10.89
CA LEU A 34 25.19 10.58 10.90
C LEU A 34 25.69 10.98 12.28
N HIS A 35 24.93 10.70 13.34
CA HIS A 35 25.37 10.95 14.72
C HIS A 35 26.66 10.19 15.03
N LEU A 36 26.71 8.89 14.71
CA LEU A 36 27.91 8.07 14.89
C LEU A 36 29.11 8.62 14.12
N GLN A 37 28.90 9.07 12.89
CA GLN A 37 29.97 9.67 12.08
C GLN A 37 30.46 11.00 12.68
N ILE A 38 29.56 11.86 13.14
CA ILE A 38 29.90 13.14 13.80
C ILE A 38 30.65 12.90 15.11
N ASP A 39 30.24 11.88 15.88
CA ASP A 39 30.88 11.55 17.15
C ASP A 39 32.30 11.02 16.97
N ARG A 40 32.55 10.25 15.90
CA ARG A 40 33.89 9.76 15.53
C ARG A 40 34.79 10.85 14.96
N GLY A 41 34.24 11.95 14.43
CA GLY A 41 35.00 13.04 13.84
C GLY A 41 35.78 13.87 14.88
N PRO A 42 36.78 14.66 14.44
CA PRO A 42 37.43 15.64 15.30
C PRO A 42 36.47 16.79 15.66
N GLY A 43 36.69 17.43 16.81
CA GLY A 43 35.96 18.63 17.24
C GLY A 43 35.42 18.57 18.66
N SER A 44 35.08 19.75 19.21
CA SER A 44 34.54 19.86 20.57
C SER A 44 33.11 19.31 20.66
N ARG A 45 32.70 18.90 21.88
CA ARG A 45 31.35 18.38 22.15
C ARG A 45 30.25 19.37 21.72
N SER A 46 30.47 20.67 21.93
CA SER A 46 29.54 21.73 21.54
C SER A 46 29.40 21.84 20.01
N ALA A 47 30.51 21.81 19.27
CA ALA A 47 30.49 21.85 17.81
C ALA A 47 29.77 20.62 17.21
N LYS A 48 30.01 19.43 17.77
CA LYS A 48 29.33 18.18 17.37
C LYS A 48 27.82 18.25 17.64
N ALA A 49 27.40 18.77 18.79
CA ALA A 49 26.00 18.94 19.13
C ALA A 49 25.28 19.89 18.16
N ARG A 50 25.89 21.05 17.84
CA ARG A 50 25.34 21.99 16.86
C ARG A 50 25.20 21.36 15.47
N LYS A 51 26.20 20.60 15.04
CA LYS A 51 26.20 19.90 13.75
C LYS A 51 25.08 18.86 13.68
N ARG A 52 24.86 18.08 14.76
CA ARG A 52 23.72 17.15 14.85
C ARG A 52 22.38 17.85 14.69
N GLN A 53 22.17 18.96 15.39
CA GLN A 53 20.93 19.72 15.33
C GLN A 53 20.66 20.27 13.91
N GLN A 54 21.71 20.78 13.25
CA GLN A 54 21.61 21.23 11.85
C GLN A 54 21.22 20.11 10.90
N HIS A 55 21.87 18.94 11.01
CA HIS A 55 21.52 17.79 10.16
C HIS A 55 20.12 17.25 10.45
N ALA A 56 19.69 17.21 11.71
CA ALA A 56 18.34 16.80 12.06
C ALA A 56 17.28 17.68 11.38
N ALA A 57 17.44 19.02 11.48
CA ALA A 57 16.55 19.97 10.82
C ALA A 57 16.55 19.81 9.28
N LEU A 58 17.72 19.60 8.67
CA LEU A 58 17.85 19.37 7.23
C LEU A 58 17.14 18.09 6.78
N ILE A 59 17.29 16.98 7.53
CA ILE A 59 16.64 15.70 7.21
C ILE A 59 15.12 15.84 7.30
N GLU A 60 14.60 16.49 8.34
CA GLU A 60 13.16 16.71 8.51
C GLU A 60 12.59 17.56 7.36
N HIS A 61 13.27 18.65 7.00
CA HIS A 61 12.86 19.51 5.90
C HIS A 61 12.92 18.79 4.55
N ALA A 62 13.99 18.04 4.28
CA ALA A 62 14.11 17.26 3.04
C ALA A 62 13.04 16.17 2.92
N LEU A 63 12.74 15.48 4.02
CA LEU A 63 11.70 14.44 4.05
C LEU A 63 10.32 15.04 3.76
N GLU A 64 9.96 16.13 4.44
CA GLU A 64 8.66 16.78 4.25
C GLU A 64 8.51 17.34 2.83
N ASN A 65 9.57 17.95 2.26
CA ASN A 65 9.54 18.43 0.88
C ASN A 65 9.37 17.31 -0.12
N LYS A 66 10.13 16.22 0.02
CA LYS A 66 9.99 15.05 -0.84
C LYS A 66 8.60 14.45 -0.69
N TRP A 67 8.09 14.31 0.53
CA TRP A 67 6.74 13.81 0.77
C TRP A 67 5.65 14.67 0.12
N ARG A 68 5.80 16.01 0.14
CA ARG A 68 4.89 16.93 -0.55
C ARG A 68 4.90 16.75 -2.07
N GLN A 69 6.09 16.56 -2.65
CA GLN A 69 6.25 16.29 -4.09
C GLN A 69 5.59 14.97 -4.48
N GLU A 70 5.84 13.89 -3.73
CA GLU A 70 5.24 12.57 -3.98
C GLU A 70 3.72 12.60 -3.77
N LEU A 71 3.23 13.29 -2.73
CA LEU A 71 1.80 13.48 -2.50
C LEU A 71 1.11 14.20 -3.65
N PHE A 72 1.78 15.17 -4.27
CA PHE A 72 1.23 15.90 -5.40
C PHE A 72 1.00 14.95 -6.58
N VAL A 73 2.01 14.14 -6.94
CA VAL A 73 1.90 13.11 -7.99
C VAL A 73 0.78 12.11 -7.66
N LEU A 74 0.75 11.59 -6.43
CA LEU A 74 -0.28 10.65 -5.99
C LEU A 74 -1.70 11.24 -6.02
N ARG A 75 -1.85 12.55 -5.78
CA ARG A 75 -3.13 13.25 -5.86
C ARG A 75 -3.58 13.51 -7.29
N GLN A 76 -2.65 13.70 -8.22
CA GLN A 76 -2.96 13.84 -9.65
C GLN A 76 -3.53 12.54 -10.25
N HIS A 77 -3.18 11.38 -9.69
CA HIS A 77 -3.78 10.09 -10.05
C HIS A 77 -5.15 9.82 -9.42
N LYS A 78 -5.77 10.81 -8.73
CA LYS A 78 -7.19 10.71 -8.39
C LYS A 78 -7.99 10.81 -9.69
N ARG A 79 -8.61 9.69 -10.08
CA ARG A 79 -9.59 9.67 -11.17
C ARG A 79 -10.61 10.81 -10.95
N PRO A 80 -11.04 11.53 -12.01
CA PRO A 80 -12.32 12.22 -11.94
C PRO A 80 -13.35 11.18 -11.47
N SER A 81 -14.24 11.59 -10.57
CA SER A 81 -15.34 10.75 -10.09
C SER A 81 -15.99 10.07 -11.29
N ASP A 82 -15.76 8.76 -11.47
CA ASP A 82 -16.57 7.93 -12.36
C ASP A 82 -17.93 7.82 -11.69
N THR A 83 -18.69 8.87 -11.86
CA THR A 83 -20.14 8.82 -11.87
C THR A 83 -20.48 7.79 -12.94
N GLN A 84 -21.00 6.64 -12.51
CA GLN A 84 -21.72 5.68 -13.34
C GLN A 84 -20.93 5.02 -14.49
N SER A 85 -20.41 3.83 -14.23
CA SER A 85 -20.47 2.77 -15.25
C SER A 85 -21.00 1.52 -14.58
N SER A 86 -22.29 1.25 -14.80
CA SER A 86 -22.88 -0.06 -14.58
C SER A 86 -21.99 -1.10 -15.28
N GLY A 87 -21.28 -1.93 -14.52
CA GLY A 87 -20.36 -2.91 -15.07
C GLY A 87 -21.13 -3.91 -15.94
N GLN A 88 -20.99 -3.79 -17.26
CA GLN A 88 -21.53 -4.77 -18.18
C GLN A 88 -20.66 -6.03 -18.09
N VAL A 89 -21.21 -7.10 -17.53
CA VAL A 89 -20.53 -8.39 -17.40
C VAL A 89 -20.52 -9.06 -18.78
N HIS A 90 -19.35 -9.12 -19.40
CA HIS A 90 -19.15 -9.88 -20.64
C HIS A 90 -18.83 -11.33 -20.28
N THR A 91 -19.66 -12.25 -20.75
CA THR A 91 -19.44 -13.71 -20.68
C THR A 91 -18.79 -14.16 -21.97
N GLU A 92 -17.59 -14.72 -21.90
CA GLU A 92 -16.96 -15.40 -23.05
C GLU A 92 -17.64 -16.76 -23.27
N ASP A 93 -17.67 -17.22 -24.53
CA ASP A 93 -18.10 -18.57 -24.95
C ASP A 93 -19.58 -18.95 -24.74
N GLY A 94 -20.50 -17.98 -24.73
CA GLY A 94 -21.95 -18.27 -24.74
C GLY A 94 -22.48 -18.91 -23.45
N VAL A 95 -21.69 -18.87 -22.37
CA VAL A 95 -22.11 -19.34 -21.06
C VAL A 95 -23.20 -18.42 -20.51
N SER A 96 -24.42 -18.96 -20.40
CA SER A 96 -25.53 -18.25 -19.77
C SER A 96 -25.31 -18.21 -18.25
N VAL A 97 -25.11 -17.00 -17.74
CA VAL A 97 -24.98 -16.72 -16.31
C VAL A 97 -26.33 -16.20 -15.81
N PRO A 98 -26.93 -16.82 -14.78
CA PRO A 98 -28.20 -16.37 -14.21
C PRO A 98 -28.17 -14.89 -13.81
N ASP A 99 -29.29 -14.18 -13.99
CA ASP A 99 -29.37 -12.73 -13.81
C ASP A 99 -28.94 -12.26 -12.41
N PHE A 100 -29.24 -13.05 -11.37
CA PHE A 100 -28.82 -12.74 -10.00
C PHE A 100 -27.29 -12.71 -9.86
N VAL A 101 -26.58 -13.62 -10.53
CA VAL A 101 -25.12 -13.70 -10.54
C VAL A 101 -24.56 -12.53 -11.33
N ARG A 102 -25.16 -12.20 -12.48
CA ARG A 102 -24.77 -11.05 -13.30
C ARG A 102 -24.91 -9.73 -12.55
N GLN A 103 -26.02 -9.54 -11.84
CA GLN A 103 -26.26 -8.37 -10.99
C GLN A 103 -25.24 -8.29 -9.85
N THR A 104 -24.92 -9.43 -9.22
CA THR A 104 -23.92 -9.49 -8.13
C THR A 104 -22.51 -9.18 -8.62
N ILE A 105 -22.09 -9.76 -9.75
CA ILE A 105 -20.77 -9.48 -10.35
C ILE A 105 -20.66 -8.02 -10.78
N ALA A 106 -21.74 -7.41 -11.28
CA ALA A 106 -21.78 -6.01 -11.69
C ALA A 106 -21.56 -5.01 -10.53
N LEU A 107 -21.84 -5.42 -9.28
CA LEU A 107 -21.52 -4.63 -8.08
C LEU A 107 -20.02 -4.59 -7.79
N GLY A 108 -19.22 -5.44 -8.43
CA GLY A 108 -17.77 -5.50 -8.33
C GLY A 108 -17.26 -6.48 -7.28
N PRO A 109 -15.93 -6.70 -7.22
CA PRO A 109 -15.29 -7.79 -6.48
C PRO A 109 -15.46 -7.72 -4.94
N LYS A 110 -15.95 -6.59 -4.41
CA LYS A 110 -16.26 -6.42 -2.99
C LYS A 110 -17.63 -7.01 -2.61
N PHE A 111 -18.49 -7.27 -3.60
CA PHE A 111 -19.83 -7.83 -3.43
C PHE A 111 -19.93 -9.25 -4.03
N ALA A 112 -18.82 -9.83 -4.48
CA ALA A 112 -18.74 -11.27 -4.63
C ALA A 112 -19.07 -11.88 -3.26
N PHE A 113 -20.19 -12.62 -3.19
CA PHE A 113 -20.67 -13.27 -1.98
C PHE A 113 -19.50 -13.90 -1.22
N GLU A 114 -19.22 -13.38 -0.02
CA GLU A 114 -18.42 -14.12 0.93
C GLU A 114 -19.25 -15.39 1.22
N ARG A 115 -18.77 -16.55 0.76
CA ARG A 115 -19.47 -17.80 1.04
C ARG A 115 -19.56 -17.92 2.56
N GLN A 116 -20.77 -18.04 3.08
CA GLN A 116 -21.00 -18.41 4.48
C GLN A 116 -20.61 -19.88 4.64
N ASN A 117 -19.32 -20.15 4.57
CA ASN A 117 -18.77 -21.46 4.84
C ASN A 117 -18.81 -21.67 6.35
N SER A 118 -19.25 -22.85 6.76
CA SER A 118 -19.10 -23.27 8.15
C SER A 118 -17.61 -23.34 8.53
N PRO A 119 -17.26 -23.20 9.82
CA PRO A 119 -15.87 -23.33 10.26
C PRO A 119 -15.20 -24.63 9.81
N ALA A 120 -15.97 -25.73 9.71
CA ALA A 120 -15.48 -27.03 9.26
C ALA A 120 -15.10 -27.01 7.76
N GLU A 121 -15.90 -26.37 6.91
CA GLU A 121 -15.62 -26.26 5.48
C GLU A 121 -14.39 -25.37 5.19
N LEU A 122 -14.22 -24.29 5.97
CA LEU A 122 -13.02 -23.45 5.88
C LEU A 122 -11.76 -24.24 6.21
N LEU A 123 -11.79 -25.07 7.25
CA LEU A 123 -10.67 -25.94 7.62
C LEU A 123 -10.38 -26.98 6.54
N SER A 124 -11.41 -27.59 5.94
CA SER A 124 -11.23 -28.52 4.82
C SER A 124 -10.57 -27.84 3.63
N MET A 125 -11.02 -26.64 3.27
CA MET A 125 -10.44 -25.89 2.15
C MET A 125 -8.96 -25.57 2.38
N VAL A 126 -8.60 -25.13 3.59
CA VAL A 126 -7.19 -24.86 3.94
C VAL A 126 -6.34 -26.12 3.81
N HIS A 127 -6.85 -27.25 4.29
CA HIS A 127 -6.14 -28.52 4.21
C HIS A 127 -5.95 -29.01 2.77
N ASP A 128 -6.96 -28.83 1.90
CA ASP A 128 -6.88 -29.20 0.49
C ASP A 128 -5.93 -28.30 -0.30
N VAL A 129 -5.86 -27.00 0.04
CA VAL A 129 -4.89 -26.07 -0.56
C VAL A 129 -3.47 -26.42 -0.13
N SER A 130 -3.26 -26.68 1.17
CA SER A 130 -1.95 -27.07 1.69
C SER A 130 -1.43 -28.38 1.09
N LYS A 131 -2.30 -29.36 0.83
CA LYS A 131 -1.93 -30.61 0.16
C LYS A 131 -1.53 -30.47 -1.30
N ARG A 132 -1.99 -29.40 -1.96
CA ARG A 132 -1.74 -29.13 -3.39
C ARG A 132 -0.62 -28.12 -3.61
N ALA A 133 -0.11 -27.50 -2.55
CA ALA A 133 1.05 -26.63 -2.64
C ALA A 133 2.29 -27.50 -2.92
N PRO A 134 3.04 -27.24 -4.00
CA PRO A 134 4.30 -27.93 -4.22
C PRO A 134 5.27 -27.58 -3.09
N ASP A 135 5.96 -28.60 -2.56
CA ASP A 135 7.02 -28.40 -1.56
C ASP A 135 8.09 -27.50 -2.18
N GLY A 136 8.16 -26.26 -1.68
CA GLY A 136 9.13 -25.23 -2.09
C GLY A 136 10.34 -25.23 -1.17
#